data_AF-A0A3N1HZP7-F1
#
_entry.id   AF-A0A3N1HZP7-F1
#
_cell.length_a   1.000
_cell.length_b   1.000
_cell.length_c   1.000
_cell.angle_alpha   90.00
_cell.angle_beta   90.00
_cell.angle_gamma   90.00
#
_symmetry.space_group_name_H-M   'P 1'
#
loop_
_entity.id
_entity.type
_entity.pdbx_description
1 polymer ?
#
loop_
_entity_poly.entity_id
_entity_poly.type
_entity_poly.pdbx_seq_one_letter_code
_entity_poly.pdbx_strand_id
1 'polypeptide(L)'
;MTRAAVRLRLTAAVTAGVAIMAVPLAAGPAQAAPVTVNVTYVHRHYEVQFKGTVSPDGPKGYTIKGTFHARCAAGALTTQYVTFGYGPASKGWFYKTLSCDSDDLPAHMEISGNRPAGDKIDLQVGATSGVGNTWQYGDKVVADIGN
;
A
#
# COMPACT_ATOMS: atom_id res chain seq x y z
N MET A 1 53.63 -54.41 57.98
CA MET A 1 54.40 -54.85 56.80
C MET A 1 53.50 -54.74 55.57
N THR A 2 54.03 -54.15 54.49
CA THR A 2 53.67 -54.35 53.07
C THR A 2 52.31 -53.89 52.49
N ARG A 3 52.37 -52.72 51.81
CA ARG A 3 51.93 -52.38 50.43
C ARG A 3 50.72 -53.13 49.81
N ALA A 4 49.79 -52.40 49.20
CA ALA A 4 49.82 -52.09 47.74
C ALA A 4 48.52 -51.42 47.26
N ALA A 5 48.67 -50.41 46.41
CA ALA A 5 47.62 -49.64 45.77
C ALA A 5 47.13 -50.31 44.48
N VAL A 6 45.86 -50.11 44.10
CA VAL A 6 45.42 -50.16 42.69
C VAL A 6 44.39 -49.06 42.42
N ARG A 7 44.69 -48.27 41.40
CA ARG A 7 43.92 -47.15 40.83
C ARG A 7 42.78 -47.68 39.96
N LEU A 8 41.66 -46.95 39.86
CA LEU A 8 40.94 -46.83 38.59
C LEU A 8 40.14 -45.52 38.48
N ARG A 9 39.98 -45.07 37.24
CA ARG A 9 39.93 -43.69 36.76
C ARG A 9 38.52 -43.09 36.73
N LEU A 10 38.49 -41.75 36.85
CA LEU A 10 37.39 -40.85 36.52
C LEU A 10 36.88 -41.05 35.07
N THR A 11 35.58 -40.82 34.87
CA THR A 11 35.09 -40.07 33.71
C THR A 11 33.80 -39.37 34.08
N ALA A 12 33.90 -38.11 34.52
CA ALA A 12 32.74 -37.23 34.70
C ALA A 12 32.58 -36.42 33.42
N ALA A 13 31.48 -36.64 32.70
CA ALA A 13 31.11 -35.86 31.52
C ALA A 13 30.54 -34.51 31.99
N VAL A 14 31.23 -33.42 31.65
CA VAL A 14 30.72 -32.06 31.82
C VAL A 14 29.97 -31.68 30.54
N THR A 15 28.63 -31.74 30.58
CA THR A 15 27.79 -31.14 29.53
C THR A 15 27.69 -29.63 29.77
N ALA A 16 28.37 -28.86 28.93
CA ALA A 16 28.24 -27.41 28.87
C ALA A 16 26.87 -27.04 28.26
N GLY A 17 25.96 -26.49 29.06
CA GLY A 17 24.71 -25.91 28.58
C GLY A 17 24.97 -24.58 27.89
N VAL A 18 24.70 -24.49 26.59
CA VAL A 18 24.70 -23.24 25.83
C VAL A 18 23.43 -22.48 26.17
N ALA A 19 23.56 -21.39 26.92
CA ALA A 19 22.48 -20.43 27.14
C ALA A 19 22.26 -19.62 25.86
N ILE A 20 21.21 -19.93 25.12
CA ILE A 20 20.75 -19.10 24.00
C ILE A 20 20.14 -17.83 24.61
N MET A 21 20.90 -16.74 24.61
CA MET A 21 20.35 -15.42 24.94
C MET A 21 19.35 -15.04 23.83
N ALA A 22 18.06 -15.11 24.14
CA ALA A 22 17.02 -14.49 23.33
C ALA A 22 17.22 -12.98 23.41
N VAL A 23 17.85 -12.39 22.38
CA VAL A 23 17.88 -10.94 22.21
C VAL A 23 16.45 -10.50 21.88
N PRO A 24 15.78 -9.68 22.70
CA PRO A 24 14.51 -9.11 22.30
C PRO A 24 14.79 -8.19 21.11
N LEU A 25 14.35 -8.60 19.92
CA LEU A 25 14.19 -7.72 18.78
C LEU A 25 13.16 -6.67 19.16
N ALA A 26 13.62 -5.53 19.68
CA ALA A 26 12.79 -4.35 19.81
C ALA A 26 12.42 -3.90 18.40
N ALA A 27 11.19 -4.21 17.96
CA ALA A 27 10.62 -3.64 16.76
C ALA A 27 10.56 -2.12 16.97
N GLY A 28 11.45 -1.38 16.30
CA GLY A 28 11.40 0.07 16.27
C GLY A 28 10.05 0.55 15.69
N PRO A 29 9.61 1.78 16.03
CA PRO A 29 8.34 2.30 15.50
C PRO A 29 8.37 2.27 13.97
N ALA A 30 7.30 1.76 13.36
CA ALA A 30 7.12 1.73 11.91
C ALA A 30 7.15 3.17 11.39
N GLN A 31 8.30 3.56 10.85
CA GLN A 31 8.57 4.94 10.46
C GLN A 31 7.69 5.33 9.27
N ALA A 32 6.94 6.42 9.41
CA ALA A 32 6.18 7.04 8.33
C ALA A 32 7.06 7.26 7.08
N ALA A 33 6.66 6.69 5.95
CA ALA A 33 7.42 6.74 4.70
C ALA A 33 6.50 6.88 3.47
N PRO A 34 6.94 7.60 2.42
CA PRO A 34 6.26 7.62 1.14
C PRO A 34 6.16 6.24 0.48
N VAL A 35 5.03 5.95 -0.15
CA VAL A 35 4.76 4.72 -0.89
C VAL A 35 4.41 5.03 -2.34
N THR A 36 5.14 4.45 -3.28
CA THR A 36 4.79 4.53 -4.70
C THR A 36 3.64 3.57 -5.01
N VAL A 37 2.66 4.06 -5.77
CA VAL A 37 1.46 3.33 -6.15
C VAL A 37 1.24 3.36 -7.66
N ASN A 38 0.73 2.26 -8.19
CA ASN A 38 0.23 2.15 -9.54
C ASN A 38 -1.15 1.49 -9.48
N VAL A 39 -2.19 2.27 -9.77
CA VAL A 39 -3.59 1.85 -9.67
C VAL A 39 -4.13 1.78 -11.09
N THR A 40 -4.69 0.65 -11.49
CA THR A 40 -5.11 0.42 -12.88
C THR A 40 -6.51 -0.17 -12.96
N TYR A 41 -7.23 0.23 -13.99
CA TYR A 41 -8.46 -0.38 -14.44
C TYR A 41 -8.38 -0.59 -15.95
N VAL A 42 -8.51 -1.84 -16.39
CA VAL A 42 -8.53 -2.19 -17.81
C VAL A 42 -9.76 -3.02 -18.08
N HIS A 43 -10.63 -2.52 -18.95
CA HIS A 43 -11.83 -3.23 -19.39
C HIS A 43 -12.17 -2.87 -20.84
N ARG A 44 -12.12 -3.85 -21.74
CA ARG A 44 -12.38 -3.66 -23.18
C ARG A 44 -11.53 -2.52 -23.78
N HIS A 45 -12.14 -1.38 -24.10
CA HIS A 45 -11.49 -0.22 -24.71
C HIS A 45 -11.16 0.87 -23.68
N TYR A 46 -11.34 0.58 -22.39
CA TYR A 46 -11.02 1.48 -21.28
C TYR A 46 -9.71 1.06 -20.63
N GLU A 47 -8.81 2.01 -20.48
CA GLU A 47 -7.57 1.88 -19.71
C GLU A 47 -7.43 3.14 -18.86
N VAL A 48 -7.62 3.01 -17.54
CA VAL A 48 -7.48 4.10 -16.58
C VAL A 48 -6.35 3.75 -15.64
N GLN A 49 -5.43 4.69 -15.42
CA GLN A 49 -4.26 4.49 -14.60
C GLN A 49 -3.95 5.72 -13.76
N PHE A 50 -3.65 5.50 -12.49
CA PHE A 50 -2.96 6.47 -11.66
C PHE A 50 -1.57 5.93 -11.30
N LYS A 51 -0.52 6.72 -11.55
CA LYS A 51 0.84 6.43 -11.11
C LYS A 51 1.34 7.58 -10.26
N GLY A 52 1.78 7.28 -9.05
CA GLY A 52 2.17 8.34 -8.13
C GLY A 52 2.76 7.83 -6.83
N THR A 53 2.80 8.72 -5.85
CA THR A 53 3.30 8.48 -4.51
C THR A 53 2.28 9.00 -3.51
N VAL A 54 2.03 8.21 -2.47
CA VAL A 54 1.28 8.62 -1.28
C VAL A 54 2.29 8.83 -0.17
N SER A 55 2.31 10.01 0.44
CA SER A 55 3.24 10.37 1.50
C SER A 55 2.50 10.75 2.78
N PRO A 56 3.04 10.42 3.96
CA PRO A 56 2.53 10.94 5.22
C PRO A 56 2.80 12.46 5.29
N ASP A 57 1.84 13.21 5.84
CA ASP A 57 1.96 14.64 6.11
C ASP A 57 1.65 14.89 7.60
N GLY A 58 2.61 14.48 8.42
CA GLY A 58 2.44 14.37 9.87
C GLY A 58 1.52 13.22 10.31
N PRO A 59 1.21 13.13 11.62
CA PRO A 59 0.54 11.95 12.20
C PRO A 59 -0.90 11.73 11.74
N LYS A 60 -1.53 12.74 11.14
CA LYS A 60 -2.95 12.73 10.73
C LYS A 60 -3.18 13.28 9.33
N GLY A 61 -2.12 13.52 8.57
CA GLY A 61 -2.19 14.03 7.21
C GLY A 61 -1.60 13.05 6.21
N TYR A 62 -1.95 13.25 4.95
CA TYR A 62 -1.34 12.57 3.83
C TYR A 62 -1.37 13.48 2.59
N THR A 63 -0.43 13.23 1.68
CA THR A 63 -0.43 13.82 0.34
C THR A 63 -0.38 12.72 -0.72
N ILE A 64 -1.11 12.89 -1.81
CA ILE A 64 -1.08 12.02 -2.99
C ILE A 64 -0.59 12.89 -4.15
N LYS A 65 0.52 12.48 -4.77
CA LYS A 65 1.08 13.15 -5.96
C LYS A 65 1.26 12.17 -7.09
N GLY A 66 0.85 12.51 -8.30
CA GLY A 66 1.04 11.62 -9.44
C GLY A 66 0.39 12.10 -10.72
N THR A 67 0.35 11.19 -11.69
CA THR A 67 -0.29 11.40 -12.99
C THR A 67 -1.44 10.43 -13.15
N PHE A 68 -2.59 10.97 -13.54
CA PHE A 68 -3.79 10.24 -13.86
C PHE A 68 -4.01 10.23 -15.37
N HIS A 69 -3.91 9.05 -15.96
CA HIS A 69 -4.07 8.82 -17.38
C HIS A 69 -5.34 8.02 -17.63
N ALA A 70 -6.04 8.35 -18.71
CA ALA A 70 -7.15 7.54 -19.19
C ALA A 70 -7.16 7.45 -20.71
N ARG A 71 -7.51 6.27 -21.20
CA ARG A 71 -7.93 6.00 -22.57
C ARG A 71 -9.32 5.40 -22.50
N CYS A 72 -10.26 5.97 -23.24
CA CYS A 72 -11.65 5.54 -23.22
C CYS A 72 -12.12 5.05 -24.59
N ALA A 73 -13.32 4.49 -24.65
CA ALA A 73 -13.87 3.95 -25.90
C ALA A 73 -14.24 5.08 -26.86
N ALA A 74 -13.78 5.00 -28.10
CA ALA A 74 -14.19 5.94 -29.15
C ALA A 74 -15.64 5.70 -29.60
N GLY A 75 -16.33 6.76 -30.03
CA GLY A 75 -17.63 6.66 -30.69
C GLY A 75 -18.83 6.33 -29.80
N ALA A 76 -18.75 6.57 -28.49
CA ALA A 76 -19.94 6.45 -27.65
C ALA A 76 -20.94 7.57 -27.88
N LEU A 77 -22.22 7.22 -27.73
CA LEU A 77 -23.35 8.13 -27.87
C LEU A 77 -23.48 9.11 -26.69
N THR A 78 -22.88 8.79 -25.56
CA THR A 78 -22.90 9.60 -24.33
C THR A 78 -21.49 9.89 -23.86
N THR A 79 -21.31 11.03 -23.19
CA THR A 79 -20.06 11.38 -22.52
C THR A 79 -19.67 10.28 -21.53
N GLN A 80 -18.44 9.80 -21.66
CA GLN A 80 -17.84 8.83 -20.75
C GLN A 80 -17.00 9.57 -19.72
N TYR A 81 -16.92 9.02 -18.51
CA TYR A 81 -16.17 9.61 -17.42
C TYR A 81 -15.19 8.61 -16.83
N VAL A 82 -14.11 9.14 -16.27
CA VAL A 82 -13.13 8.40 -15.48
C VAL A 82 -13.01 9.02 -14.11
N THR A 83 -12.69 8.22 -13.11
CA THR A 83 -12.60 8.69 -11.74
C THR A 83 -11.40 8.10 -11.02
N PHE A 84 -10.79 8.93 -10.18
CA PHE A 84 -9.80 8.54 -9.20
C PHE A 84 -10.44 8.61 -7.81
N GLY A 85 -10.70 7.44 -7.24
CA GLY A 85 -11.16 7.27 -5.86
C GLY A 85 -9.98 7.20 -4.90
N TYR A 86 -10.06 7.94 -3.80
CA TYR A 86 -9.06 7.90 -2.74
C TYR A 86 -9.68 8.21 -1.38
N GLY A 87 -9.07 7.76 -0.29
CA GLY A 87 -9.46 8.20 1.06
C GLY A 87 -8.86 7.35 2.17
N PRO A 88 -9.01 7.78 3.44
CA PRO A 88 -8.65 6.96 4.58
C PRO A 88 -9.52 5.70 4.62
N ALA A 89 -8.90 4.53 4.78
CA ALA A 89 -9.60 3.24 4.75
C ALA A 89 -10.75 3.16 5.77
N SER A 90 -10.67 3.90 6.88
CA SER A 90 -11.71 3.94 7.91
C SER A 90 -12.84 4.97 7.68
N LYS A 91 -12.68 5.92 6.75
CA LYS A 91 -13.61 7.07 6.60
C LYS A 91 -14.38 7.12 5.28
N GLY A 92 -14.07 6.22 4.34
CA GLY A 92 -14.72 6.16 3.04
C GLY A 92 -13.99 6.97 1.96
N TRP A 93 -14.69 7.17 0.85
CA TRP A 93 -14.08 7.56 -0.42
C TRP A 93 -14.38 9.01 -0.81
N PHE A 94 -13.37 9.66 -1.35
CA PHE A 94 -13.45 10.87 -2.16
C PHE A 94 -13.16 10.50 -3.61
N TYR A 95 -13.71 11.28 -4.54
CA TYR A 95 -13.56 11.01 -5.96
C TYR A 95 -13.20 12.28 -6.71
N LYS A 96 -12.21 12.18 -7.60
CA LYS A 96 -11.94 13.18 -8.63
C LYS A 96 -12.31 12.60 -9.98
N THR A 97 -13.38 13.11 -10.57
CA THR A 97 -13.93 12.64 -11.84
C THR A 97 -13.62 13.61 -12.96
N LEU A 98 -13.19 13.09 -14.11
CA LEU A 98 -12.93 13.83 -15.33
C LEU A 98 -13.71 13.21 -16.47
N SER A 99 -14.06 14.04 -17.45
CA SER A 99 -14.61 13.54 -18.72
C SER A 99 -13.50 12.89 -19.55
N CYS A 100 -13.82 11.82 -20.27
CA CYS A 100 -12.86 11.11 -21.12
C CYS A 100 -12.35 11.94 -22.32
N ASP A 101 -13.11 12.97 -22.71
CA ASP A 101 -12.78 13.92 -23.78
C ASP A 101 -12.18 15.24 -23.25
N SER A 102 -11.90 15.31 -21.96
CA SER A 102 -11.32 16.50 -21.34
C SER A 102 -9.86 16.68 -21.74
N ASP A 103 -9.49 17.92 -22.08
CA ASP A 103 -8.11 18.35 -22.30
C ASP A 103 -7.26 18.29 -21.02
N ASP A 104 -7.87 18.04 -19.85
CA ASP A 104 -7.16 17.86 -18.58
C ASP A 104 -6.47 16.49 -18.48
N LEU A 105 -6.70 15.56 -19.41
CA LEU A 105 -6.07 14.24 -19.43
C LEU A 105 -4.85 14.21 -20.37
N PRO A 106 -3.68 13.69 -19.92
CA PRO A 106 -3.40 13.17 -18.58
C PRO A 106 -3.30 14.29 -17.52
N ALA A 107 -3.91 14.06 -16.35
CA ALA A 107 -3.98 15.05 -15.27
C ALA A 107 -2.84 14.85 -14.26
N HIS A 108 -2.13 15.94 -13.93
CA HIS A 108 -1.27 15.94 -12.75
C HIS A 108 -2.10 16.20 -11.49
N MET A 109 -1.98 15.33 -10.50
CA MET A 109 -2.73 15.41 -9.26
C MET A 109 -1.78 15.68 -8.10
N GLU A 110 -2.16 16.66 -7.28
CA GLU A 110 -1.60 16.91 -5.96
C GLU A 110 -2.78 17.11 -5.02
N ILE A 111 -2.96 16.16 -4.10
CA ILE A 111 -4.11 16.10 -3.20
C ILE A 111 -3.59 15.97 -1.78
N SER A 112 -4.02 16.85 -0.90
CA SER A 112 -3.76 16.75 0.54
C SER A 112 -5.04 16.40 1.27
N GLY A 113 -4.93 15.62 2.33
CA GLY A 113 -6.07 15.23 3.13
C GLY A 113 -5.70 14.81 4.53
N ASN A 114 -6.73 14.55 5.35
CA ASN A 114 -6.57 14.06 6.70
C ASN A 114 -6.99 12.61 6.82
N ARG A 115 -6.27 11.87 7.66
CA ARG A 115 -6.56 10.49 8.05
C ARG A 115 -6.47 10.35 9.58
N PRO A 116 -7.20 9.42 10.20
CA PRO A 116 -6.87 8.99 11.55
C PRO A 116 -5.41 8.53 11.63
N ALA A 117 -4.78 8.70 12.79
CA ALA A 117 -3.43 8.22 12.99
C ALA A 117 -3.40 6.70 12.81
N GLY A 118 -2.54 6.24 11.91
CA GLY A 118 -2.28 4.84 11.59
C GLY A 118 -3.14 4.30 10.48
N ASP A 119 -4.09 5.11 10.00
CA ASP A 119 -5.01 4.66 8.98
C ASP A 119 -4.32 4.60 7.61
N LYS A 120 -4.70 3.62 6.80
CA LYS A 120 -4.13 3.47 5.47
C LYS A 120 -4.90 4.33 4.48
N ILE A 121 -4.29 4.59 3.33
CA ILE A 121 -4.97 5.29 2.24
C ILE A 121 -5.38 4.26 1.20
N ASP A 122 -6.68 4.13 0.98
CA ASP A 122 -7.24 3.31 -0.08
C ASP A 122 -7.30 4.14 -1.36
N LEU A 123 -6.91 3.54 -2.49
CA LEU A 123 -6.95 4.14 -3.82
C LEU A 123 -7.62 3.20 -4.81
N GLN A 124 -8.36 3.75 -5.76
CA GLN A 124 -9.02 3.00 -6.82
C GLN A 124 -9.23 3.89 -8.05
N VAL A 125 -9.24 3.31 -9.24
CA VAL A 125 -9.64 4.01 -10.46
C VAL A 125 -10.82 3.31 -11.12
N GLY A 126 -11.62 4.06 -11.85
CA GLY A 126 -12.79 3.52 -12.55
C GLY A 126 -13.21 4.35 -13.75
N ALA A 127 -14.13 3.79 -14.54
CA ALA A 127 -14.71 4.43 -15.71
C ALA A 127 -16.20 4.08 -15.84
N THR A 128 -16.98 4.94 -16.51
CA THR A 128 -18.36 4.65 -16.90
C THR A 128 -18.42 3.68 -18.10
N SER A 129 -17.92 2.47 -17.88
CA SER A 129 -17.68 1.47 -18.92
C SER A 129 -18.70 0.31 -18.92
N GLY A 130 -19.63 0.31 -17.97
CA GLY A 130 -20.73 -0.64 -17.95
C GLY A 130 -21.89 -0.25 -18.88
N VAL A 131 -22.88 -1.14 -18.98
CA VAL A 131 -24.06 -0.93 -19.82
C VAL A 131 -24.82 0.30 -19.34
N GLY A 132 -25.13 1.22 -20.27
CA GLY A 132 -25.86 2.45 -19.93
C GLY A 132 -25.02 3.46 -19.14
N ASN A 133 -23.70 3.50 -19.36
CA ASN A 133 -22.79 4.47 -18.73
C ASN A 133 -22.65 4.28 -17.20
N THR A 134 -22.82 3.06 -16.70
CA THR A 134 -22.64 2.74 -15.27
C THR A 134 -21.17 2.65 -14.90
N TRP A 135 -20.84 3.01 -13.65
CA TRP A 135 -19.49 2.92 -13.11
C TRP A 135 -19.02 1.48 -12.93
N GLN A 136 -17.77 1.24 -13.33
CA GLN A 136 -17.00 0.06 -13.00
C GLN A 136 -15.63 0.50 -12.52
N TYR A 137 -15.07 -0.25 -11.57
CA TYR A 137 -13.83 0.09 -10.88
C TYR A 137 -12.84 -1.06 -10.96
N GLY A 138 -11.55 -0.71 -10.98
CA GLY A 138 -10.46 -1.67 -10.88
C GLY A 138 -10.21 -2.13 -9.44
N ASP A 139 -9.11 -2.83 -9.25
CA ASP A 139 -8.73 -3.29 -7.91
C ASP A 139 -8.35 -2.13 -7.01
N LYS A 140 -8.69 -2.30 -5.73
CA LYS A 140 -8.29 -1.37 -4.69
C LYS A 140 -6.80 -1.57 -4.37
N VAL A 141 -6.05 -0.48 -4.33
CA VAL A 141 -4.67 -0.44 -3.85
C VAL A 141 -4.66 0.22 -2.48
N VAL A 142 -3.93 -0.37 -1.53
CA VAL A 142 -3.81 0.14 -0.17
C VAL A 142 -2.38 0.66 0.04
N ALA A 143 -2.25 1.95 0.33
CA ALA A 143 -0.99 2.58 0.68
C ALA A 143 -0.86 2.66 2.21
N ASP A 144 0.08 1.90 2.75
CA ASP A 144 0.46 1.95 4.17
C ASP A 144 1.64 2.91 4.34
N ILE A 145 1.34 4.15 4.70
CA ILE A 145 2.32 5.23 4.82
C ILE A 145 2.83 5.43 6.26
N GLY A 146 2.58 4.45 7.14
CA GLY A 146 3.03 4.44 8.54
C GLY A 146 2.42 5.56 9.39
N ASN A 147 3.10 5.93 10.48
CA ASN A 147 2.70 6.96 11.44
C ASN A 147 3.85 7.84 11.89
#